data_AF-A0A0H4WUA1-F1
#
_entry.id   AF-A0A0H4WUA1-F1
#
_cell.length_a   1.000
_cell.length_b   1.000
_cell.length_c   1.000
_cell.angle_alpha   90.00
_cell.angle_beta   90.00
_cell.angle_gamma   90.00
#
_symmetry.space_group_name_H-M   'P 1'
#
loop_
_entity.id
_entity.type
_entity.pdbx_description
1 polymer ?
#
loop_
_entity_poly.entity_id
_entity_poly.type
_entity_poly.pdbx_seq_one_letter_code
_entity_poly.pdbx_strand_id
1 'polypeptide(L)'
;MFNLDERYRGLPATREQVLALHTSLNTPHVAIPGKQAGPAQAFVVGIRGGQGAAAVFVYLYLAEAADCAVYLSGRRNMSGDEYRDDEGDALAFVESLGFMMDDANWRALDAGQQDEMLKTLPVFFKDPKLVPAVVARAEEKKNVTTTLGRFLAAF
;
A
#
# COMPACT_ATOMS: atom_id res chain seq x y z
N MET A 1 6.91 8.79 15.86
CA MET A 1 7.06 9.58 14.62
C MET A 1 7.38 8.61 13.48
N PHE A 2 6.65 8.71 12.38
CA PHE A 2 6.78 7.83 11.22
C PHE A 2 7.88 8.32 10.28
N ASN A 3 8.77 7.42 9.87
CA ASN A 3 9.91 7.71 8.99
C ASN A 3 9.81 6.90 7.71
N LEU A 4 10.16 7.51 6.58
CA LEU A 4 10.24 6.84 5.29
C LEU A 4 11.33 5.76 5.31
N ASP A 5 11.00 4.56 4.85
CA ASP A 5 11.94 3.45 4.73
C ASP A 5 11.94 2.90 3.31
N GLU A 6 13.02 3.22 2.60
CA GLU A 6 13.20 2.90 1.18
C GLU A 6 13.42 1.40 0.91
N ARG A 7 13.64 0.59 1.97
CA ARG A 7 13.81 -0.87 1.83
C ARG A 7 12.49 -1.55 1.51
N TYR A 8 11.36 -0.94 1.88
CA TYR A 8 10.04 -1.50 1.63
C TYR A 8 9.44 -0.93 0.35
N ARG A 9 8.98 -1.85 -0.49
CA ARG A 9 8.28 -1.57 -1.75
C ARG A 9 6.89 -2.20 -1.77
N GLY A 10 6.44 -2.66 -0.60
CA GLY A 10 5.36 -3.62 -0.46
C GLY A 10 5.44 -4.30 0.87
N LEU A 11 4.31 -4.84 1.33
CA LEU A 11 4.16 -5.55 2.60
C LEU A 11 3.50 -6.91 2.35
N PRO A 12 4.16 -7.87 1.67
CA PRO A 12 3.60 -9.21 1.52
C PRO A 12 3.29 -9.84 2.87
N ALA A 13 2.07 -10.34 3.04
CA ALA A 13 1.58 -10.91 4.28
C ALA A 13 0.63 -12.07 4.00
N THR A 14 0.52 -12.99 4.96
CA THR A 14 -0.58 -13.96 5.00
C THR A 14 -1.75 -13.39 5.79
N ARG A 15 -2.91 -14.02 5.65
CA ARG A 15 -4.14 -13.68 6.35
C ARG A 15 -3.97 -13.63 7.87
N GLU A 16 -3.21 -14.57 8.42
CA GLU A 16 -2.93 -14.71 9.86
C GLU A 16 -1.93 -13.66 10.37
N GLN A 17 -1.17 -13.05 9.47
CA GLN A 17 -0.21 -12.00 9.80
C GLN A 17 -0.88 -10.62 9.86
N VAL A 18 -1.92 -10.37 9.07
CA VAL A 18 -2.62 -9.08 9.08
C VAL A 18 -3.46 -8.94 10.35
N LEU A 19 -3.18 -7.89 11.12
CA LEU A 19 -3.85 -7.56 12.37
C LEU A 19 -4.95 -6.52 12.18
N ALA A 20 -4.70 -5.52 11.35
CA ALA A 20 -5.64 -4.47 10.99
C ALA A 20 -5.32 -3.95 9.58
N LEU A 21 -6.34 -3.41 8.92
CA LEU A 21 -6.23 -2.79 7.61
C LEU A 21 -7.15 -1.58 7.58
N HIS A 22 -6.58 -0.40 7.42
CA HIS A 22 -7.32 0.82 7.13
C HIS A 22 -7.01 1.28 5.71
N THR A 23 -8.00 1.80 5.01
CA THR A 23 -7.88 2.24 3.62
C THR A 23 -8.39 3.67 3.47
N SER A 24 -7.74 4.46 2.61
CA SER A 24 -8.18 5.82 2.34
C SER A 24 -9.46 5.86 1.50
N LEU A 25 -10.41 6.71 1.89
CA LEU A 25 -11.64 7.00 1.13
C LEU A 25 -11.42 8.04 0.04
N ASN A 26 -10.39 8.88 0.16
CA ASN A 26 -10.03 9.92 -0.78
C ASN A 26 -8.60 9.71 -1.32
N THR A 27 -8.24 10.47 -2.36
CA THR A 27 -6.91 10.42 -2.98
C THR A 27 -6.29 11.82 -3.09
N PRO A 28 -5.88 12.43 -1.96
CA PRO A 28 -5.22 13.73 -1.97
C PRO A 28 -3.91 13.68 -2.77
N HIS A 29 -3.49 14.85 -3.24
CA HIS A 29 -2.21 15.02 -3.91
C HIS A 29 -1.11 15.22 -2.86
N VAL A 30 -0.12 14.34 -2.84
CA VAL A 30 0.97 14.35 -1.85
C VAL A 30 2.31 14.54 -2.52
N ALA A 31 3.22 15.25 -1.83
CA ALA A 31 4.62 15.38 -2.21
C ALA A 31 5.48 14.59 -1.22
N ILE A 32 6.11 13.52 -1.71
CA ILE A 32 6.96 12.63 -0.88
C ILE A 32 8.42 12.83 -1.31
N PRO A 33 9.38 12.97 -0.37
CA PRO A 33 10.79 13.10 -0.71
C PRO A 33 11.28 12.00 -1.65
N GLY A 34 11.97 12.38 -2.73
CA GLY A 34 12.52 11.44 -3.71
C GLY A 34 11.49 10.78 -4.63
N LYS A 35 10.21 11.16 -4.55
CA LYS A 35 9.11 10.61 -5.36
C LYS A 35 8.45 11.69 -6.20
N GLN A 36 7.79 11.28 -7.27
CA GLN A 36 6.94 12.17 -8.05
C GLN A 36 5.71 12.53 -7.22
N ALA A 37 5.41 13.83 -7.11
CA ALA A 37 4.17 14.29 -6.48
C ALA A 37 2.96 13.84 -7.31
N GLY A 38 1.90 13.41 -6.62
CA GLY A 38 0.78 12.75 -7.27
C GLY A 38 -0.40 12.50 -6.34
N PRO A 39 -1.58 12.20 -6.91
CA PRO A 39 -2.65 11.59 -6.12
C PRO A 39 -2.17 10.25 -5.55
N ALA A 40 -2.43 10.03 -4.27
CA ALA A 40 -2.04 8.80 -3.58
C ALA A 40 -3.24 8.12 -2.92
N GLN A 41 -3.15 6.80 -2.75
CA GLN A 41 -4.01 6.04 -1.84
C GLN A 41 -3.20 5.68 -0.60
N ALA A 42 -3.80 5.79 0.58
CA ALA A 42 -3.14 5.42 1.83
C ALA A 42 -3.70 4.11 2.39
N PHE A 43 -2.81 3.33 3.00
CA PHE A 43 -3.14 2.15 3.76
C PHE A 43 -2.39 2.22 5.10
N VAL A 44 -3.10 1.92 6.19
CA VAL A 44 -2.46 1.65 7.49
C VAL A 44 -2.62 0.16 7.76
N VAL A 45 -1.52 -0.56 7.89
CA VAL A 45 -1.53 -2.01 8.04
C VAL A 45 -0.77 -2.41 9.28
N GLY A 46 -1.46 -3.13 10.16
CA GLY A 46 -0.83 -3.84 11.28
C GLY A 46 -0.42 -5.24 10.84
N ILE A 47 0.85 -5.60 11.03
CA ILE A 47 1.37 -6.93 10.70
C ILE A 47 2.02 -7.56 11.93
N ARG A 48 1.65 -8.82 12.21
CA ARG A 48 2.30 -9.68 13.18
C ARG A 48 3.65 -10.15 12.62
N GLY A 49 4.71 -9.75 13.30
CA GLY A 49 6.08 -10.22 13.06
C GLY A 49 6.41 -11.51 13.81
N GLY A 50 7.69 -11.88 13.77
CA GLY A 50 8.21 -13.03 14.52
C GLY A 50 8.23 -12.77 16.04
N GLN A 51 8.23 -13.85 16.82
CA GLN A 51 8.32 -13.83 18.30
C GLN A 51 7.20 -13.02 18.99
N GLY A 52 6.03 -12.92 18.36
CA GLY A 52 4.85 -12.26 18.94
C GLY A 52 4.85 -10.73 18.80
N ALA A 53 5.91 -10.14 18.24
CA ALA A 53 5.95 -8.70 17.97
C ALA A 53 4.96 -8.31 16.86
N ALA A 54 4.50 -7.07 16.89
CA ALA A 54 3.71 -6.44 15.83
C ALA A 54 4.35 -5.14 15.37
N ALA A 55 4.07 -4.75 14.14
CA ALA A 55 4.47 -3.47 13.57
C ALA A 55 3.31 -2.85 12.80
N VAL A 56 3.23 -1.52 12.84
CA VAL A 56 2.27 -0.73 12.06
C VAL A 56 3.03 -0.03 10.93
N PHE A 57 2.48 -0.14 9.73
CA PHE A 57 3.03 0.47 8.52
C PHE A 57 2.01 1.45 7.93
N VAL A 58 2.52 2.58 7.44
CA VAL A 58 1.78 3.48 6.56
C VAL A 58 2.31 3.26 5.15
N TYR A 59 1.44 2.86 4.22
CA TYR A 59 1.79 2.64 2.82
C TYR A 59 1.03 3.65 1.96
N LEU A 60 1.77 4.47 1.21
CA LEU A 60 1.21 5.41 0.24
C LEU A 60 1.48 4.89 -1.17
N TYR A 61 0.41 4.61 -1.91
CA TYR A 61 0.46 4.12 -3.28
C TYR A 61 0.33 5.27 -4.28
N LEU A 62 1.33 5.45 -5.15
CA LEU A 62 1.35 6.43 -6.23
C LEU A 62 1.04 5.72 -7.55
N ALA A 63 -0.25 5.52 -7.84
CA ALA A 63 -0.72 4.66 -8.92
C ALA A 63 -0.22 5.08 -10.31
N GLU A 64 -0.09 6.38 -10.58
CA GLU A 64 0.38 6.90 -11.86
C GLU A 64 1.87 6.62 -12.11
N ALA A 65 2.67 6.69 -11.05
CA ALA A 65 4.10 6.40 -11.10
C ALA A 65 4.42 4.91 -10.98
N ALA A 66 3.41 4.07 -10.67
CA ALA A 66 3.59 2.68 -10.25
C ALA A 66 4.68 2.56 -9.17
N ASP A 67 4.58 3.44 -8.16
CA ASP A 67 5.53 3.55 -7.07
C ASP A 67 4.81 3.63 -5.71
N CYS A 68 5.57 3.58 -4.63
CA CYS A 68 5.06 3.71 -3.28
C CYS A 68 6.05 4.38 -2.33
N ALA A 69 5.53 4.77 -1.17
CA ALA A 69 6.30 5.17 -0.01
C ALA A 69 5.79 4.43 1.22
N VAL A 70 6.70 3.87 2.00
CA VAL A 70 6.38 3.11 3.21
C VAL A 70 6.99 3.80 4.40
N TYR A 71 6.17 4.10 5.40
CA TYR A 71 6.61 4.68 6.65
C TYR A 71 6.38 3.73 7.80
N LEU A 72 7.28 3.77 8.78
CA LEU A 72 7.15 3.06 10.05
C LEU A 72 7.65 3.93 11.20
N SER A 73 7.14 3.66 12.41
CA SER A 73 7.54 4.35 13.63
C SER A 73 8.93 3.94 14.13
N GLY A 74 9.47 2.81 13.63
CA GLY A 74 10.68 2.16 14.13
C GLY A 74 10.48 1.41 15.45
N ARG A 75 9.27 1.45 16.03
CA ARG A 75 8.91 0.72 17.24
C ARG A 75 8.66 -0.75 16.90
N ARG A 76 9.05 -1.64 17.82
CA ARG A 76 8.60 -3.04 17.82
C ARG A 76 7.61 -3.16 18.96
N ASN A 77 6.34 -3.38 18.62
CA ASN A 77 5.28 -3.43 19.61
C ASN A 77 5.22 -4.86 20.17
N MET A 78 5.49 -5.00 21.46
CA MET A 78 5.56 -6.29 22.17
C MET A 78 4.27 -6.57 22.94
N SER A 79 3.45 -5.54 23.17
CA SER A 79 2.14 -5.63 23.78
C SER A 79 1.03 -5.11 22.85
N GLY A 80 -0.22 -5.47 23.17
CA GLY A 80 -1.39 -4.97 22.46
C GLY A 80 -1.65 -3.47 22.68
N ASP A 81 -1.22 -2.92 23.81
CA ASP A 81 -1.39 -1.50 24.12
C ASP A 81 -0.43 -0.65 23.28
N GLU A 82 0.86 -1.02 23.26
CA GLU A 82 1.86 -0.40 22.38
C GLU A 82 1.43 -0.45 20.91
N TYR A 83 0.84 -1.57 20.47
CA TYR A 83 0.33 -1.69 19.11
C TYR A 83 -0.82 -0.70 18.84
N ARG A 84 -1.79 -0.58 19.76
CA ARG A 84 -2.93 0.33 19.59
C ARG A 84 -2.51 1.80 19.59
N ASP A 85 -1.54 2.15 20.42
CA ASP A 85 -0.98 3.51 20.45
C ASP A 85 -0.27 3.83 19.12
N ASP A 86 0.55 2.90 18.60
CA ASP A 86 1.25 3.07 17.33
C ASP A 86 0.29 3.09 16.12
N GLU A 87 -0.81 2.35 16.19
CA GLU A 87 -1.91 2.40 15.21
C GLU A 87 -2.62 3.77 15.22
N GLY A 88 -2.91 4.31 16.40
CA GLY A 88 -3.45 5.67 16.55
C GLY A 88 -2.50 6.74 16.00
N ASP A 89 -1.20 6.64 16.31
CA ASP A 89 -0.17 7.54 15.76
C ASP A 89 -0.11 7.46 14.22
N ALA A 90 -0.27 6.26 13.64
CA ALA A 90 -0.26 6.04 12.19
C ALA A 90 -1.45 6.72 11.49
N LEU A 91 -2.65 6.57 12.07
CA LEU A 91 -3.88 7.19 11.58
C LEU A 91 -3.77 8.71 11.63
N ALA A 92 -3.36 9.27 12.78
CA ALA A 92 -3.15 10.71 12.92
C ALA A 92 -2.10 11.25 11.91
N PHE A 93 -1.06 10.46 11.63
CA PHE A 93 -0.06 10.83 10.62
C PHE A 93 -0.67 10.94 9.21
N VAL A 94 -1.41 9.93 8.74
CA VAL A 94 -2.02 10.00 7.40
C VAL A 94 -3.13 11.06 7.32
N GLU A 95 -3.90 11.24 8.38
CA GLU A 95 -4.91 12.30 8.45
C GLU A 95 -4.28 13.69 8.35
N SER A 96 -3.11 13.90 8.94
CA SER A 96 -2.35 15.16 8.81
C SER A 96 -1.90 15.46 7.38
N LEU A 97 -1.80 14.42 6.53
CA LEU A 97 -1.51 14.55 5.09
C LEU A 97 -2.78 14.78 4.25
N GLY A 98 -3.97 14.81 4.88
CA GLY A 98 -5.25 15.06 4.24
C GLY A 98 -6.01 13.79 3.81
N PHE A 99 -5.58 12.61 4.25
CA PHE A 99 -6.33 11.37 4.02
C PHE A 99 -7.51 11.26 4.98
N MET A 100 -8.64 10.77 4.46
CA MET A 100 -9.75 10.25 5.25
C MET A 100 -9.65 8.73 5.24
N MET A 101 -9.56 8.11 6.41
CA MET A 101 -9.35 6.67 6.55
C MET A 101 -10.62 5.96 6.98
N ASP A 102 -10.80 4.73 6.50
CA ASP A 102 -11.85 3.81 6.92
C ASP A 102 -11.25 2.47 7.35
N ASP A 103 -11.82 1.88 8.40
CA ASP A 103 -11.42 0.56 8.89
C ASP A 103 -12.07 -0.50 8.00
N ALA A 104 -11.25 -1.31 7.32
CA ALA A 104 -11.75 -2.41 6.49
C ALA A 104 -12.39 -3.53 7.32
N ASN A 105 -12.36 -3.43 8.66
CA ASN A 105 -12.86 -4.39 9.62
C ASN A 105 -12.26 -5.79 9.37
N TRP A 106 -10.95 -5.82 9.07
CA TRP A 106 -10.23 -6.99 8.56
C TRP A 106 -10.61 -8.30 9.27
N ARG A 107 -10.61 -8.31 10.60
CA ARG A 107 -10.88 -9.51 11.41
C ARG A 107 -12.31 -10.03 11.31
N ALA A 108 -13.26 -9.18 10.94
CA ALA A 108 -14.67 -9.55 10.78
C ALA A 108 -14.98 -10.08 9.37
N LEU A 109 -14.08 -9.86 8.40
CA LEU A 109 -14.21 -10.40 7.05
C LEU A 109 -14.07 -11.92 7.05
N ASP A 110 -14.76 -12.58 6.12
CA ASP A 110 -14.54 -13.99 5.86
C ASP A 110 -13.20 -14.23 5.16
N ALA A 111 -12.75 -15.49 5.13
CA ALA A 111 -11.45 -15.84 4.56
C ALA A 111 -11.36 -15.54 3.05
N GLY A 112 -12.46 -15.66 2.31
CA GLY A 112 -12.48 -15.37 0.87
C GLY A 112 -12.32 -13.88 0.60
N GLN A 113 -12.98 -13.04 1.39
CA GLN A 113 -12.83 -11.57 1.34
C GLN A 113 -11.41 -11.15 1.72
N GLN A 114 -10.82 -11.74 2.76
CA GLN A 114 -9.44 -11.50 3.15
C GLN A 114 -8.46 -11.89 2.03
N ASP A 115 -8.63 -13.07 1.43
CA ASP A 115 -7.80 -13.53 0.32
C ASP A 115 -7.91 -12.64 -0.92
N GLU A 116 -9.12 -12.14 -1.21
CA GLU A 116 -9.33 -11.22 -2.32
C GLU A 116 -8.60 -9.90 -2.09
N MET A 117 -8.67 -9.34 -0.88
CA MET A 117 -7.92 -8.14 -0.52
C MET A 117 -6.40 -8.33 -0.63
N LEU A 118 -5.86 -9.46 -0.16
CA LEU A 118 -4.43 -9.79 -0.30
C LEU A 118 -3.99 -9.87 -1.77
N LYS A 119 -4.88 -10.29 -2.68
CA LYS A 119 -4.61 -10.41 -4.12
C LYS A 119 -4.83 -9.14 -4.92
N THR A 120 -5.52 -8.14 -4.37
CA THR A 120 -5.95 -6.97 -5.13
C THR A 120 -5.36 -5.66 -4.62
N LEU A 121 -5.16 -5.53 -3.30
CA LEU A 121 -4.71 -4.28 -2.72
C LEU A 121 -3.20 -4.07 -2.95
N PRO A 122 -2.78 -2.89 -3.44
CA PRO A 122 -1.38 -2.60 -3.76
C PRO A 122 -0.39 -2.88 -2.64
N VAL A 123 -0.79 -2.62 -1.40
CA VAL A 123 0.06 -2.76 -0.21
C VAL A 123 0.62 -4.16 -0.02
N PHE A 124 -0.07 -5.21 -0.48
CA PHE A 124 0.34 -6.61 -0.29
C PHE A 124 1.23 -7.16 -1.41
N PHE A 125 1.46 -6.40 -2.47
CA PHE A 125 2.40 -6.77 -3.52
C PHE A 125 3.82 -6.37 -3.14
N LYS A 126 4.80 -7.26 -3.38
CA LYS A 126 6.23 -6.98 -3.08
C LYS A 126 6.81 -5.78 -3.83
N ASP A 127 6.20 -5.38 -4.94
CA ASP A 127 6.56 -4.20 -5.72
C ASP A 127 5.28 -3.62 -6.35
N PRO A 128 5.05 -2.28 -6.30
CA PRO A 128 3.87 -1.62 -6.85
C PRO A 128 3.68 -1.87 -8.35
N LYS A 129 4.73 -2.23 -9.10
CA LYS A 129 4.64 -2.55 -10.53
C LYS A 129 3.92 -3.88 -10.81
N LEU A 130 3.77 -4.73 -9.80
CA LEU A 130 3.10 -6.02 -9.91
C LEU A 130 1.60 -5.93 -9.68
N VAL A 131 1.10 -4.75 -9.27
CA VAL A 131 -0.34 -4.53 -9.07
C VAL A 131 -1.07 -4.78 -10.40
N PRO A 132 -2.15 -5.61 -10.44
CA PRO A 132 -2.80 -6.02 -11.67
C PRO A 132 -3.20 -4.86 -12.59
N ALA A 133 -3.71 -3.77 -12.01
CA ALA A 133 -4.07 -2.57 -12.78
C ALA A 133 -2.86 -1.91 -13.47
N VAL A 134 -1.66 -1.99 -12.89
CA VAL A 134 -0.42 -1.48 -13.51
C VAL A 134 0.04 -2.40 -14.63
N VAL A 135 0.01 -3.71 -14.40
CA VAL A 135 0.39 -4.74 -15.38
C VAL A 135 -0.49 -4.62 -16.63
N ALA A 136 -1.81 -4.55 -16.46
CA ALA A 136 -2.76 -4.40 -17.56
C ALA A 136 -2.49 -3.14 -18.40
N ARG A 137 -2.29 -1.98 -17.76
CA ARG A 137 -1.93 -0.72 -18.44
C ARG A 137 -0.61 -0.82 -19.21
N ALA A 138 0.37 -1.57 -18.70
CA ALA A 138 1.65 -1.75 -19.37
C ALA A 138 1.52 -2.65 -20.63
N GLU A 139 0.69 -3.68 -20.58
CA GLU A 139 0.41 -4.57 -21.72
C GLU A 139 -0.36 -3.85 -22.83
N GLU A 140 -1.36 -3.04 -22.48
CA GLU A 140 -2.09 -2.20 -23.44
C GLU A 140 -1.15 -1.26 -24.20
N LYS A 141 -0.24 -0.56 -23.50
CA LYS A 141 0.73 0.33 -24.14
C LYS A 141 1.67 -0.41 -25.11
N LYS A 142 2.09 -1.63 -24.77
CA LYS A 142 2.91 -2.48 -25.66
C LYS A 142 2.15 -2.88 -26.91
N ASN A 143 0.88 -3.26 -26.77
CA ASN A 143 0.02 -3.65 -27.89
C ASN A 143 -0.21 -2.48 -28.85
N VAL A 144 -0.48 -1.28 -28.32
CA VAL A 144 -0.64 -0.05 -29.12
C VAL A 144 0.65 0.26 -29.88
N THR A 145 1.81 0.23 -29.21
CA THR A 145 3.11 0.52 -29.84
C THR A 145 3.44 -0.48 -30.96
N THR A 146 3.16 -1.77 -30.72
CA THR A 146 3.38 -2.83 -31.72
C THR A 146 2.46 -2.65 -32.94
N THR A 147 1.20 -2.27 -32.70
CA THR A 147 0.24 -1.99 -33.76
C THR A 147 0.68 -0.79 -34.60
N LEU A 148 1.14 0.28 -33.96
CA LEU A 148 1.64 1.47 -34.65
C LEU A 148 2.89 1.16 -35.50
N GLY A 149 3.84 0.40 -34.94
CA GLY A 149 5.05 0.00 -35.66
C GLY A 149 4.76 -0.86 -36.90
N ARG A 150 3.78 -1.77 -36.81
CA ARG A 150 3.32 -2.55 -37.97
C ARG A 150 2.66 -1.68 -39.03
N PHE A 151 1.85 -0.69 -38.62
CA PHE A 151 1.22 0.23 -39.55
C PHE A 151 2.24 1.09 -40.29
N LEU A 152 3.24 1.63 -39.59
CA LEU A 152 4.30 2.44 -40.18
C LEU A 152 5.23 1.65 -41.09
N ALA A 153 5.48 0.36 -40.80
CA ALA A 153 6.29 -0.51 -41.65
C ALA A 153 5.58 -1.01 -42.93
N ALA A 154 4.29 -0.68 -43.10
CA ALA A 154 3.48 -1.04 -44.27
C ALA A 154 3.43 0.06 -45.36
N PHE A 155 4.14 1.17 -45.15
CA PHE A 155 4.36 2.26 -46.11
C PHE A 155 5.85 2.39 -46.44
#